data_AF-A0A246KV42-F1
#
_entry.id   AF-A0A246KV42-F1
#
_cell.length_a   1.000
_cell.length_b   1.000
_cell.length_c   1.000
_cell.angle_alpha   90.00
_cell.angle_beta   90.00
_cell.angle_gamma   90.00
#
_symmetry.space_group_name_H-M   'P 1'
#
loop_
_entity.id
_entity.type
_entity.pdbx_description
1 polymer ?
#
loop_
_entity_poly.entity_id
_entity_poly.type
_entity_poly.pdbx_seq_one_letter_code
_entity_poly.pdbx_strand_id
1 'polypeptide(L)'
;MRDRNLTGPWAGFSFKAGRLVTPEGRELEPQDLAWLSLTAAQAQEWRRMMGELRGDPRSGHPRNRCSTKASRNSFPAVPAEVIEVATLMARRQERLSRVMAGPDAEPPAAVLPVPGPKRRQRV
;
A
#
# COMPACT_ATOMS: atom_id res chain seq x y z
N MET A 1 3.70 -8.13 28.41
CA MET A 1 4.69 -8.97 27.69
C MET A 1 5.91 -9.11 28.60
N ARG A 2 6.48 -10.30 28.78
CA ARG A 2 7.63 -10.50 29.69
C ARG A 2 8.93 -10.06 29.04
N ASP A 3 9.83 -9.54 29.86
CA ASP A 3 11.15 -9.11 29.46
C ASP A 3 11.94 -10.30 28.92
N ARG A 4 12.55 -10.13 27.74
CA ARG A 4 13.34 -11.18 27.08
C ARG A 4 14.27 -10.59 26.02
N ASN A 5 15.45 -11.17 25.88
CA ASN A 5 16.33 -10.90 24.75
C ASN A 5 15.94 -11.78 23.56
N LEU A 6 15.88 -11.19 22.36
CA LEU A 6 15.62 -11.92 21.12
C LEU A 6 16.94 -12.45 20.55
N THR A 7 16.86 -13.59 19.87
CA THR A 7 18.02 -14.32 19.32
C THR A 7 17.88 -14.51 17.80
N GLY A 8 18.95 -14.96 17.14
CA GLY A 8 18.96 -15.20 15.70
C GLY A 8 18.96 -13.90 14.88
N PRO A 9 18.15 -13.79 13.80
CA PRO A 9 18.02 -12.55 13.03
C PRO A 9 17.55 -11.33 13.83
N TRP A 10 17.00 -11.57 15.02
CA TRP A 10 16.56 -10.55 15.97
C TRP A 10 17.59 -10.26 17.07
N ALA A 11 18.84 -10.71 16.92
CA ALA A 11 19.90 -10.44 17.88
C ALA A 11 20.07 -8.94 18.12
N GLY A 12 20.17 -8.57 19.41
CA GLY A 12 20.26 -7.17 19.84
C GLY A 12 18.92 -6.47 20.04
N PHE A 13 17.81 -7.08 19.62
CA PHE A 13 16.48 -6.64 20.04
C PHE A 13 16.09 -7.29 21.37
N SER A 14 15.36 -6.57 22.20
CA SER A 14 14.84 -7.10 23.46
C SER A 14 13.48 -6.51 23.80
N PHE A 15 12.68 -7.25 24.58
CA PHE A 15 11.51 -6.69 25.21
C PHE A 15 11.86 -6.29 26.64
N LYS A 16 11.52 -5.05 27.02
CA LYS A 16 11.69 -4.52 28.37
C LYS A 16 10.46 -3.70 28.76
N ALA A 17 9.84 -4.02 29.90
CA ALA A 17 8.62 -3.37 30.39
C ALA A 17 7.50 -3.29 29.34
N GLY A 18 7.41 -4.29 28.44
CA GLY A 18 6.42 -4.31 27.36
C GLY A 18 6.75 -3.45 26.13
N ARG A 19 7.93 -2.82 26.09
CA ARG A 19 8.46 -2.08 24.92
C ARG A 19 9.47 -2.93 24.17
N LEU A 20 9.60 -2.71 22.86
CA LEU A 20 10.65 -3.34 22.05
C LEU A 20 11.86 -2.39 21.99
N VAL A 21 12.99 -2.84 22.53
CA VAL A 21 14.27 -2.13 22.47
C VAL A 21 15.04 -2.64 21.26
N THR A 22 15.49 -1.73 20.40
CA THR A 22 16.32 -2.04 19.24
C THR A 22 17.81 -2.15 19.63
N PRO A 23 18.66 -2.78 18.82
CA PRO A 23 20.11 -2.84 19.07
C PRO A 23 20.78 -1.45 19.16
N GLU A 24 20.16 -0.44 18.53
CA GLU A 24 20.60 0.97 18.63
C GLU A 24 20.21 1.63 19.96
N GLY A 25 19.52 0.92 20.85
CA GLY A 25 19.03 1.44 22.13
C GLY A 25 17.74 2.26 22.02
N ARG A 26 17.02 2.22 20.89
CA ARG A 26 15.73 2.91 20.77
C ARG A 26 14.63 2.06 21.36
N GLU A 27 13.77 2.65 22.17
CA GLU A 27 12.57 2.00 22.69
C GLU A 27 11.39 2.29 21.76
N LEU A 28 10.70 1.25 21.31
CA LEU A 28 9.45 1.33 20.56
C LEU A 28 8.30 0.95 21.49
N GLU A 29 7.34 1.85 21.59
CA GLU A 29 6.13 1.61 22.36
C GLU A 29 5.19 0.65 21.62
N PRO A 30 4.27 -0.02 22.32
CA PRO A 30 3.26 -0.85 21.68
C PRO A 30 2.46 -0.12 20.58
N GLN A 31 2.23 1.19 20.74
CA GLN A 31 1.55 2.02 19.76
C GLN A 31 2.37 2.19 18.47
N ASP A 32 3.69 2.37 18.59
CA ASP A 32 4.58 2.47 17.43
C ASP A 32 4.58 1.16 16.64
N LEU A 33 4.63 0.03 17.36
CA LEU A 33 4.55 -1.29 16.74
C LEU A 33 3.21 -1.51 16.05
N ALA A 34 2.10 -1.04 16.63
CA ALA A 34 0.79 -1.10 16.00
C ALA A 34 0.79 -0.34 14.65
N TRP A 35 1.32 0.88 14.63
CA TRP A 35 1.44 1.68 13.40
C TRP A 35 2.36 1.04 12.35
N LEU A 36 3.51 0.51 12.77
CA LEU A 36 4.43 -0.20 11.88
C LEU A 36 3.76 -1.46 11.30
N SER A 37 3.02 -2.20 12.13
CA SER A 37 2.31 -3.41 11.70
C SER A 37 1.22 -3.10 10.68
N LEU A 38 0.47 -2.01 10.86
CA LEU A 38 -0.54 -1.55 9.91
C LEU A 38 0.08 -1.18 8.57
N THR A 39 1.19 -0.44 8.60
CA THR A 39 1.91 -0.03 7.38
C THR A 39 2.45 -1.24 6.62
N ALA A 40 3.01 -2.21 7.35
CA ALA A 40 3.51 -3.46 6.78
C ALA A 40 2.37 -4.30 6.17
N ALA A 41 1.22 -4.39 6.84
CA ALA A 41 0.03 -5.09 6.35
C ALA A 41 -0.52 -4.42 5.08
N GLN A 42 -0.59 -3.09 5.04
CA GLN A 42 -1.00 -2.36 3.85
C GLN A 42 -0.06 -2.62 2.65
N ALA A 43 1.25 -2.62 2.90
CA ALA A 43 2.24 -2.94 1.86
C ALA A 43 2.14 -4.41 1.39
N GLN A 44 1.77 -5.35 2.27
CA GLN A 44 1.50 -6.74 1.91
C GLN A 44 0.25 -6.87 1.03
N GLU A 45 -0.85 -6.24 1.40
CA GLU A 45 -2.08 -6.23 0.60
C GLU A 45 -1.87 -5.58 -0.77
N TRP A 46 -1.07 -4.51 -0.83
CA TRP A 46 -0.69 -3.92 -2.10
C TRP A 46 0.09 -4.91 -2.98
N ARG A 47 1.08 -5.61 -2.41
CA ARG A 47 1.81 -6.65 -3.14
C ARG A 47 0.92 -7.80 -3.59
N ARG A 48 -0.06 -8.21 -2.78
CA ARG A 48 -1.05 -9.23 -3.14
C ARG A 48 -1.90 -8.77 -4.32
N MET A 49 -2.48 -7.57 -4.24
CA MET A 49 -3.27 -6.98 -5.33
C MET A 49 -2.45 -6.84 -6.61
N MET A 50 -1.22 -6.33 -6.53
CA MET A 50 -0.34 -6.22 -7.69
C MET A 50 0.09 -7.59 -8.23
N GLY A 51 0.21 -8.60 -7.38
CA GLY A 51 0.43 -9.99 -7.77
C GLY A 51 -0.75 -10.57 -8.53
N GLU A 52 -1.97 -10.32 -8.07
CA GLU A 52 -3.21 -10.72 -8.76
C GLU A 52 -3.37 -10.04 -10.12
N LEU A 53 -3.01 -8.76 -10.22
CA LEU A 53 -3.00 -8.02 -11.48
C LEU A 53 -1.89 -8.49 -12.45
N ARG A 54 -0.77 -9.01 -11.92
CA ARG A 54 0.31 -9.60 -12.73
C ARG A 54 0.02 -11.05 -13.14
N GLY A 55 -0.80 -11.76 -12.38
CA GLY A 55 -1.33 -13.08 -12.75
C GLY A 55 -2.26 -12.97 -13.95
N ASP A 56 -2.36 -14.03 -14.77
CA ASP A 56 -3.22 -14.02 -15.95
C ASP A 56 -4.70 -13.80 -15.54
N PRO A 57 -5.34 -12.66 -15.94
CA PRO A 57 -6.72 -12.35 -15.60
C PRO A 57 -7.73 -13.35 -16.17
N ARG A 58 -7.31 -14.31 -16.99
CA ARG A 58 -8.15 -15.38 -17.55
C ARG A 58 -8.37 -16.56 -16.60
N SER A 59 -7.66 -16.61 -15.47
CA SER A 59 -7.74 -17.74 -14.51
C SER A 59 -8.77 -17.56 -13.40
N GLY A 60 -9.26 -16.34 -13.17
CA GLY A 60 -10.31 -16.06 -12.19
C GLY A 60 -11.69 -16.14 -12.83
N HIS A 61 -12.36 -17.29 -12.73
CA HIS A 61 -13.79 -17.34 -13.04
C HIS A 61 -14.52 -16.30 -12.17
N PRO A 62 -15.37 -15.42 -12.75
CA PRO A 62 -16.11 -14.44 -11.97
C PRO A 62 -16.98 -15.20 -10.98
N ARG A 63 -16.66 -15.04 -9.69
CA ARG A 63 -17.39 -15.72 -8.60
C ARG A 63 -18.84 -15.26 -8.68
N ASN A 64 -19.71 -16.19 -9.08
CA ASN A 64 -21.17 -16.17 -9.06
C ASN A 64 -21.80 -14.78 -8.92
N ARG A 65 -22.22 -14.21 -10.06
CA ARG A 65 -23.28 -13.19 -10.05
C ARG A 65 -24.44 -13.76 -9.25
N CYS A 66 -24.83 -13.08 -8.18
CA CYS A 66 -26.07 -13.38 -7.49
C CYS A 66 -27.21 -13.26 -8.53
N SER A 67 -27.67 -14.38 -9.07
CA SER A 67 -28.79 -14.39 -9.99
C SER A 67 -30.07 -14.30 -9.17
N THR A 68 -30.35 -13.11 -8.64
CA THR A 68 -31.71 -12.79 -8.20
C THR A 68 -32.56 -12.68 -9.46
N LYS A 69 -33.30 -13.76 -9.77
CA LYS A 69 -34.29 -13.76 -10.85
C LYS A 69 -35.24 -12.58 -10.62
N ALA A 70 -35.25 -11.63 -11.54
CA ALA A 70 -36.19 -10.51 -11.48
C ALA A 70 -37.61 -11.08 -11.45
N SER A 71 -38.34 -10.77 -10.37
CA SER A 71 -39.78 -11.02 -10.32
C SER A 71 -40.45 -10.30 -11.48
N ARG A 72 -41.43 -10.96 -12.10
CA ARG A 72 -42.12 -10.54 -13.34
C ARG A 72 -42.74 -9.13 -13.25
N ASN A 73 -42.85 -8.56 -12.04
CA ASN A 73 -43.44 -7.25 -11.74
C ASN A 73 -42.50 -6.26 -11.02
N SER A 74 -41.18 -6.41 -11.10
CA SER A 74 -40.24 -5.43 -10.51
C SER A 74 -40.01 -4.25 -11.47
N PHE A 75 -40.00 -3.02 -10.94
CA PHE A 75 -39.46 -1.82 -11.59
C PHE A 75 -38.09 -2.13 -12.23
N PRO A 76 -37.69 -1.45 -13.34
CA PRO A 76 -36.41 -1.71 -13.99
C PRO A 76 -35.30 -1.43 -12.98
N ALA A 77 -34.80 -2.49 -12.37
CA ALA A 77 -33.64 -2.44 -11.51
C ALA A 77 -32.48 -2.09 -12.44
N VAL A 78 -32.07 -0.82 -12.42
CA VAL A 78 -30.79 -0.42 -13.02
C VAL A 78 -29.76 -1.33 -12.37
N PRO A 79 -29.04 -2.17 -13.14
CA PRO A 79 -28.05 -3.06 -12.56
C PRO A 79 -26.97 -2.18 -11.93
N ALA A 80 -26.88 -2.18 -10.59
CA ALA A 80 -25.78 -1.56 -9.91
C ALA A 80 -24.52 -2.37 -10.26
N GLU A 81 -23.64 -1.79 -11.07
CA GLU A 81 -22.36 -2.41 -11.40
C GLU A 81 -21.50 -2.42 -10.13
N VAL A 82 -21.33 -3.61 -9.53
CA VAL A 82 -20.41 -3.79 -8.42
C VAL A 82 -19.00 -3.81 -9.01
N ILE A 83 -18.26 -2.72 -8.80
CA ILE A 83 -16.88 -2.58 -9.25
C ILE A 83 -15.95 -2.95 -8.09
N GLU A 84 -15.03 -3.89 -8.29
CA GLU A 84 -14.02 -4.21 -7.29
C GLU A 84 -13.03 -3.06 -7.13
N VAL A 85 -12.55 -2.84 -5.90
CA VAL A 85 -11.57 -1.78 -5.58
C VAL A 85 -10.31 -1.93 -6.43
N ALA A 86 -9.87 -3.16 -6.71
CA ALA A 86 -8.74 -3.43 -7.59
C ALA A 86 -8.96 -2.88 -9.01
N THR A 87 -10.16 -3.05 -9.58
CA THR A 87 -10.50 -2.53 -10.91
C THR A 87 -10.55 -1.00 -10.92
N LEU A 88 -11.07 -0.37 -9.86
CA LEU A 88 -11.04 1.08 -9.70
C LEU A 88 -9.61 1.63 -9.61
N MET A 89 -8.74 0.95 -8.85
CA MET A 89 -7.34 1.34 -8.71
C MET A 89 -6.55 1.16 -10.01
N ALA A 90 -6.79 0.06 -10.74
CA ALA A 90 -6.18 -0.16 -12.06
C ALA A 90 -6.56 0.94 -13.05
N ARG A 91 -7.87 1.28 -13.15
CA ARG A 91 -8.35 2.39 -13.99
C ARG A 91 -7.73 3.73 -13.60
N ARG A 92 -7.56 3.98 -12.30
CA ARG A 92 -6.90 5.20 -11.81
C ARG A 92 -5.44 5.26 -12.24
N GLN A 93 -4.71 4.14 -12.13
CA GLN A 93 -3.31 4.07 -12.53
C GLN A 93 -3.11 4.29 -14.03
N GLU A 94 -3.96 3.70 -14.88
CA GLU A 94 -3.95 3.93 -16.34
C GLU A 94 -4.18 5.40 -16.71
N ARG A 95 -5.07 6.08 -15.98
CA ARG A 95 -5.29 7.52 -16.18
C ARG A 95 -4.08 8.34 -15.76
N LEU A 96 -3.45 8.00 -14.63
CA LEU A 96 -2.26 8.69 -14.14
C LEU A 96 -1.04 8.47 -15.04
N SER A 97 -0.86 7.26 -15.59
CA SER A 97 0.23 6.98 -16.53
C SER A 97 0.06 7.70 -17.87
N ARG A 98 -1.17 7.83 -18.38
CA ARG A 98 -1.45 8.63 -19.59
C ARG A 98 -1.18 10.12 -19.43
N VAL A 99 -1.38 10.67 -18.23
CA VAL A 99 -1.13 12.10 -17.96
C VAL A 99 0.36 12.46 -18.03
N MET A 100 1.27 11.50 -17.80
CA MET A 100 2.71 11.73 -17.85
C MET A 100 3.31 11.61 -19.27
N ALA A 101 2.56 11.08 -20.23
CA ALA A 101 3.05 10.81 -21.59
C ALA A 101 2.13 11.47 -22.63
N GLY A 102 2.01 12.80 -22.56
CA GLY A 102 1.49 13.59 -23.67
C GLY A 102 2.46 13.54 -24.86
N PRO A 103 1.98 13.50 -26.11
CA PRO A 103 2.84 13.38 -27.30
C PRO A 103 3.82 14.55 -27.51
N ASP A 104 3.63 15.67 -26.82
CA ASP A 104 4.47 16.88 -26.89
C ASP A 104 5.27 17.17 -25.59
N ALA A 105 5.42 16.20 -24.69
CA ALA A 105 6.27 16.39 -23.52
C ALA A 105 7.76 16.31 -23.92
N GLU A 106 8.38 17.46 -24.20
CA GLU A 106 9.84 17.57 -24.28
C GLU A 106 10.46 16.95 -23.01
N PRO A 107 11.52 16.13 -23.13
CA PRO A 107 12.18 15.57 -21.95
C PRO A 107 12.68 16.72 -21.08
N PRO A 108 12.40 16.72 -19.76
CA PRO A 108 12.87 17.80 -18.90
C PRO A 108 14.40 17.81 -18.98
N ALA A 109 14.95 18.92 -19.48
CA ALA A 109 16.37 19.18 -19.45
C ALA A 109 16.86 18.94 -18.01
N ALA A 110 17.89 18.10 -17.86
CA ALA A 110 18.47 17.78 -16.57
C ALA A 110 19.11 19.04 -15.97
N VAL A 111 18.32 19.86 -15.29
CA VAL A 111 18.79 21.00 -14.51
C VAL A 111 19.51 20.43 -13.30
N LEU A 112 20.83 20.64 -13.24
CA LEU A 112 21.63 20.29 -12.08
C LEU A 112 21.04 20.96 -10.82
N PRO A 113 20.90 20.24 -9.70
CA PRO A 113 20.36 20.82 -8.49
C PRO A 113 21.27 21.94 -7.99
N VAL A 114 20.74 23.17 -7.96
CA VAL A 114 21.43 24.33 -7.36
C VAL A 114 21.57 24.07 -5.85
N PRO A 115 22.79 24.14 -5.28
CA PRO A 115 22.99 23.94 -3.85
C PRO A 115 22.20 24.96 -3.02
N GLY A 116 21.32 24.47 -2.15
CA GLY A 116 20.51 25.29 -1.27
C GLY A 116 21.36 26.05 -0.22
N PRO A 117 20.83 27.16 0.34
CA PRO A 117 21.57 28.00 1.26
C PRO A 117 21.98 27.26 2.54
N LYS A 118 23.27 27.39 2.90
CA LYS A 118 23.87 26.73 4.07
C LYS A 118 23.22 27.19 5.38
N ARG A 119 22.86 26.23 6.23
CA ARG A 119 22.24 26.42 7.54
C ARG A 119 23.22 27.17 8.47
N ARG A 120 22.76 28.28 9.07
CA ARG A 120 23.55 29.04 10.07
C ARG A 120 23.82 28.18 11.30
N GLN A 121 25.10 28.04 11.67
CA GLN A 121 25.50 27.48 12.95
C GLN A 121 25.12 28.45 14.07
N ARG A 122 24.53 27.91 15.15
CA ARG A 122 24.35 28.65 16.40
C ARG A 122 25.66 28.55 17.20
N VAL A 123 26.13 29.70 17.67
CA VAL A 123 27.22 29.87 18.64
C VAL A 123 26.73 29.46 20.01
#